data_AF-A0A956K140-F1
#
_entry.id   AF-A0A956K140-F1
#
_cell.length_a   1.000
_cell.length_b   1.000
_cell.length_c   1.000
_cell.angle_alpha   90.00
_cell.angle_beta   90.00
_cell.angle_gamma   90.00
#
_symmetry.space_group_name_H-M   'P 1'
#
loop_
_entity.id
_entity.type
_entity.pdbx_description
1 polymer ?
#
loop_
_entity_poly.entity_id
_entity_poly.type
_entity_poly.pdbx_seq_one_letter_code
_entity_poly.pdbx_strand_id
1 'polypeptide(L)' 'MATTRAQAVEQLAKWEAALEALTTGASYSISTEAGSQSLTRNDVGQVRSMVAYWRREVEAYDHAAAGARTPSYASVAKFS' A
#
# COMPACT_ATOMS: atom_id res chain seq x y z
N MET A 1 6.89 10.10 -6.05
CA MET A 1 6.28 9.32 -7.16
C MET A 1 4.79 9.24 -6.91
N ALA A 2 3.96 9.54 -7.91
CA ALA A 2 2.52 9.37 -7.80
C ALA A 2 2.16 7.96 -8.27
N THR A 3 2.07 7.01 -7.34
CA THR A 3 1.55 5.65 -7.59
C THR A 3 0.03 5.69 -7.70
N THR A 4 -0.58 4.75 -8.40
CA THR A 4 -2.05 4.56 -8.41
C THR A 4 -2.45 3.56 -7.33
N ARG A 5 -3.73 3.56 -6.92
CA ARG A 5 -4.27 2.56 -5.98
C ARG A 5 -3.97 1.12 -6.41
N ALA A 6 -4.13 0.82 -7.71
CA ALA A 6 -3.88 -0.51 -8.25
C ALA A 6 -2.40 -0.91 -8.08
N GLN A 7 -1.48 0.01 -8.34
CA GLN A 7 -0.05 -0.22 -8.12
C GLN A 7 0.28 -0.37 -6.63
N ALA A 8 -0.34 0.42 -5.74
CA ALA A 8 -0.12 0.29 -4.30
C ALA A 8 -0.56 -1.10 -3.77
N VAL A 9 -1.69 -1.62 -4.27
CA VAL A 9 -2.15 -2.99 -3.94
C VAL A 9 -1.20 -4.05 -4.50
N GLU A 10 -0.72 -3.89 -5.73
CA GLU A 10 0.24 -4.82 -6.32
C GLU A 10 1.56 -4.85 -5.54
N GLN A 11 2.05 -3.69 -5.11
CA GLN A 11 3.23 -3.61 -4.27
C GLN A 11 2.99 -4.25 -2.91
N LEU A 12 1.86 -3.96 -2.25
CA LEU A 12 1.51 -4.59 -0.98
C LEU A 12 1.56 -6.12 -1.08
N ALA A 13 0.93 -6.71 -2.11
CA ALA A 13 0.94 -8.15 -2.33
C ALA A 13 2.36 -8.72 -2.52
N LYS A 14 3.24 -8.01 -3.25
CA LYS A 14 4.64 -8.43 -3.42
C LYS A 14 5.40 -8.48 -2.10
N TRP A 15 5.23 -7.46 -1.26
CA TRP A 15 5.91 -7.39 0.04
C TRP A 15 5.33 -8.38 1.07
N GLU A 16 4.04 -8.68 1.00
CA GLU A 16 3.41 -9.73 1.82
C GLU A 16 3.91 -11.13 1.43
N ALA A 17 3.98 -11.44 0.14
CA ALA A 17 4.55 -12.71 -0.34
C ALA A 17 6.02 -12.87 0.05
N ALA A 18 6.80 -11.78 -0.03
CA ALA A 18 8.18 -11.77 0.46
C ALA A 18 8.23 -12.04 1.97
N LEU A 19 7.38 -11.40 2.77
CA LEU A 19 7.34 -11.63 4.21
C LEU A 19 7.05 -13.10 4.55
N GLU A 20 6.08 -13.71 3.88
CA GLU A 20 5.74 -15.12 4.06
C GLU A 20 6.93 -16.04 3.71
N ALA A 21 7.57 -15.83 2.56
CA ALA A 21 8.75 -16.60 2.16
C ALA A 21 9.91 -16.47 3.16
N LEU A 22 10.14 -15.26 3.70
CA LEU A 22 11.18 -15.03 4.69
C LEU A 22 10.85 -15.67 6.05
N THR A 23 9.56 -15.76 6.43
CA THR A 23 9.15 -16.43 7.67
C THR A 23 9.35 -17.94 7.61
N THR A 24 9.23 -18.55 6.43
CA THR A 24 9.48 -19.98 6.20
C THR A 24 10.98 -20.30 6.03
N GLY A 25 11.84 -19.28 6.05
CA GLY A 25 13.30 -19.42 5.99
C GLY A 25 13.88 -19.41 4.56
N ALA A 26 13.06 -19.16 3.55
CA ALA A 26 13.53 -19.00 2.19
C ALA A 26 14.03 -17.56 1.94
N SER A 27 15.01 -17.41 1.05
CA SER A 27 15.37 -16.12 0.45
C SER A 27 14.38 -15.79 -0.67
N TYR A 28 13.98 -14.52 -0.80
CA TYR A 28 12.99 -14.08 -1.79
C TYR A 28 13.48 -12.87 -2.57
N SER A 29 13.40 -12.91 -3.89
CA SER A 29 13.78 -11.78 -4.74
C SER A 29 12.54 -11.03 -5.19
N ILE A 30 12.48 -9.74 -4.90
CA ILE A 30 11.42 -8.84 -5.36
C ILE A 30 11.93 -7.96 -6.50
N SER A 31 11.03 -7.62 -7.42
CA SER A 31 11.28 -6.60 -8.44
C SER A 31 10.62 -5.31 -8.02
N THR A 32 11.45 -4.30 -7.76
CA THR A 32 11.04 -2.92 -7.47
C THR A 32 11.31 -2.02 -8.67
N GLU A 33 10.80 -0.80 -8.65
CA GLU A 33 11.09 0.18 -9.73
C GLU A 33 12.57 0.56 -9.79
N ALA A 34 13.30 0.40 -8.69
CA ALA A 34 14.75 0.62 -8.62
C ALA A 34 15.57 -0.59 -9.12
N GLY A 35 14.92 -1.71 -9.43
CA GLY A 35 15.57 -2.96 -9.84
C GLY A 35 15.16 -4.15 -8.97
N SER A 36 15.86 -5.27 -9.14
CA SER A 36 15.61 -6.47 -8.35
C SER A 36 16.42 -6.45 -7.05
N GLN A 37 15.76 -6.68 -5.93
CA GLN A 37 16.39 -6.79 -4.61
C GLN A 37 16.16 -8.20 -4.08
N SER A 38 17.24 -8.85 -3.63
CA SER A 38 17.15 -10.11 -2.90
C SER A 38 16.99 -9.84 -1.41
N LEU A 39 15.98 -10.46 -0.81
CA LEU A 39 15.64 -10.32 0.60
C LEU A 39 15.98 -11.62 1.32
N THR A 40 16.49 -11.47 2.53
CA THR A 40 16.81 -12.56 3.45
C THR A 40 16.08 -12.39 4.77
N ARG A 41 16.19 -13.39 5.65
CA ARG A 41 15.56 -13.35 6.98
C ARG A 41 16.03 -12.16 7.83
N ASN A 42 17.23 -11.65 7.56
CA ASN A 42 17.77 -10.46 8.23
C ASN A 42 17.00 -9.19 7.85
N ASP A 43 16.36 -9.17 6.68
CA ASP A 43 15.63 -8.02 6.14
C ASP A 43 14.15 -8.01 6.55
N VAL A 44 13.70 -8.97 7.36
CA VAL A 44 12.29 -9.09 7.80
C VAL A 44 11.78 -7.80 8.45
N GLY A 45 12.63 -7.09 9.21
CA GLY A 45 12.26 -5.79 9.79
C GLY A 45 11.95 -4.72 8.74
N GLN A 46 12.77 -4.65 7.68
CA GLN A 46 12.55 -3.77 6.55
C GLN A 46 11.29 -4.16 5.77
N VAL A 47 11.11 -5.46 5.49
CA VAL A 47 9.93 -5.96 4.77
C VAL A 47 8.64 -5.64 5.52
N ARG A 48 8.59 -5.84 6.84
CA ARG A 48 7.43 -5.45 7.67
C ARG A 48 7.14 -3.95 7.59
N SER A 49 8.18 -3.13 7.57
CA SER A 49 8.05 -1.67 7.44
C SER A 49 7.46 -1.29 6.08
N MET A 50 7.89 -1.97 5.01
CA MET A 50 7.35 -1.77 3.65
C MET A 50 5.89 -2.23 3.53
N VAL A 51 5.54 -3.38 4.10
CA VAL A 51 4.14 -3.84 4.17
C VAL A 51 3.27 -2.79 4.88
N ALA A 52 3.72 -2.28 6.03
CA ALA A 52 2.99 -1.25 6.76
C ALA A 52 2.85 0.06 5.96
N TYR A 53 3.89 0.47 5.23
CA TYR A 53 3.85 1.63 4.34
C TYR A 53 2.80 1.46 3.24
N TRP A 54 2.87 0.37 2.47
CA TRP A 54 1.96 0.15 1.35
C TRP A 54 0.51 -0.04 1.80
N ARG A 55 0.31 -0.65 2.97
CA ARG A 55 -1.02 -0.75 3.56
C ARG A 55 -1.62 0.62 3.86
N ARG A 56 -0.83 1.53 4.45
CA ARG A 56 -1.28 2.93 4.69
C ARG A 56 -1.56 3.68 3.40
N GLU A 57 -0.76 3.48 2.36
CA GLU A 57 -1.02 4.07 1.05
C GLU A 57 -2.34 3.58 0.46
N VAL A 58 -2.60 2.27 0.48
CA VAL A 58 -3.88 1.68 0.03
C VAL A 58 -5.05 2.25 0.82
N GLU A 59 -4.94 2.30 2.15
CA GLU A 59 -5.95 2.90 3.03
C GLU A 59 -6.17 4.39 2.69
N ALA A 60 -5.11 5.15 2.40
CA ALA A 60 -5.22 6.55 2.01
C ALA A 60 -5.98 6.72 0.68
N TYR A 61 -5.75 5.86 -0.31
CA TYR A 61 -6.53 5.86 -1.56
C TYR A 61 -8.00 5.50 -1.32
N ASP A 62 -8.28 4.53 -0.44
CA ASP A 62 -9.65 4.14 -0.09
C ASP A 62 -10.38 5.27 0.66
N HIS A 63 -9.70 5.94 1.58
CA HIS A 63 -10.24 7.11 2.28
C HIS A 63 -10.43 8.31 1.36
N ALA A 64 -9.53 8.58 0.42
CA ALA A 64 -9.70 9.63 -0.57
C ALA A 64 -10.93 9.36 -1.48
N ALA A 65 -11.12 8.10 -1.89
CA ALA A 65 -12.30 7.68 -2.64
C ALA A 65 -13.61 7.80 -1.83
N ALA A 66 -13.54 7.57 -0.51
CA ALA A 66 -14.68 7.71 0.40
C ALA A 66 -14.99 9.18 0.76
N GLY A 67 -13.96 10.02 0.98
CA GLY A 67 -14.08 11.43 1.34
C GLY A 67 -14.63 12.33 0.23
N ALA A 68 -14.42 11.93 -1.04
CA ALA A 68 -15.03 12.56 -2.20
C ALA A 68 -16.58 12.43 -2.23
N ARG A 69 -17.17 11.60 -1.36
CA ARG A 69 -18.63 11.44 -1.21
C ARG A 69 -19.25 12.29 -0.11
N THR A 70 -18.60 13.33 0.40
CA THR A 70 -19.30 14.26 1.30
C THR A 70 -20.36 15.00 0.50
N PRO A 71 -21.67 14.77 0.71
CA PRO A 71 -22.68 15.58 0.05
C PRO A 71 -22.54 16.98 0.64
N SER A 72 -22.19 17.94 -0.20
CA SER A 72 -22.19 19.35 0.18
C SER A 72 -23.59 19.70 0.66
N TYR A 73 -23.76 19.87 1.97
CA TYR A 73 -24.95 20.45 2.60
C TYR A 73 -25.09 21.96 2.28
N ALA A 74 -24.61 22.39 1.10
CA ALA A 74 -24.60 23.78 0.64
C ALA A 74 -25.83 24.12 -0.22
N SER A 75 -26.84 23.24 -0.29
CA SER A 75 -28.02 23.42 -1.14
C SER A 75 -29.33 23.63 -0.37
N VAL A 76 -29.31 23.70 0.96
CA VAL A 76 -30.52 23.93 1.78
C VAL A 76 -30.43 25.27 2.49
N ALA A 77 -30.30 26.34 1.71
CA ALA A 77 -30.48 27.72 2.17
C ALA A 77 -31.21 28.52 1.08
N LYS A 78 -32.42 28.06 0.73
CA LYS A 78 -33.40 28.86 -0.02
C LYS A 78 -34.81 28.35 0.28
N PHE A 79 -35.28 28.69 1.48
CA PHE A 79 -36.70 28.88 1.71
C PHE A 79 -36.81 30.21 2.45
N SER A 80 -37.10 31.24 1.67
CA SER A 80 -37.49 32.59 2.07
C SER A 80 -38.92 32.80 1.62
#